data_AF-A0AAQ1PKQ0-F1
#
_entry.id   AF-A0AAQ1PKQ0-F1
#
_cell.length_a   1.000
_cell.length_b   1.000
_cell.length_c   1.000
_cell.angle_alpha   90.00
_cell.angle_beta   90.00
_cell.angle_gamma   90.00
#
_symmetry.space_group_name_H-M   'P 1'
#
loop_
_entity.id
_entity.type
_entity.pdbx_description
1 polymer ?
#
loop_
_entity_poly.entity_id
_entity_poly.type
_entity_poly.pdbx_seq_one_letter_code
_entity_poly.pdbx_strand_id
1 'polypeptide(L)'
;MKDSDKDFITFWEQKRQKGRTKYALYDGLRWSLFTVVFVILFQYFVLETTDPQNLWLSIAINVVVLLAAGFVLYYYLMWMLYERKYLKLKSSTNED
;
A
#
# COMPACT_ATOMS: atom_id res chain seq x y z
N MET A 1 17.35 -0.80 -22.05
CA MET A 1 16.43 -0.93 -20.88
C MET A 1 16.61 -2.28 -20.19
N LYS A 2 16.68 -2.32 -18.84
CA LYS A 2 16.80 -3.59 -18.08
C LYS A 2 15.46 -4.34 -18.07
N ASP A 3 15.49 -5.66 -17.93
CA ASP A 3 14.26 -6.47 -17.89
C ASP A 3 13.34 -6.07 -16.72
N SER A 4 13.92 -5.72 -15.57
CA SER A 4 13.17 -5.18 -14.43
C SER A 4 12.38 -3.90 -14.73
N ASP A 5 12.85 -3.08 -15.67
CA ASP A 5 12.18 -1.83 -16.05
C ASP A 5 11.00 -2.13 -16.98
N LYS A 6 11.16 -3.10 -17.91
CA LYS A 6 10.06 -3.61 -18.75
C LYS A 6 8.95 -4.20 -17.88
N ASP A 7 9.30 -5.06 -16.92
CA ASP A 7 8.35 -5.68 -16.00
C ASP A 7 7.58 -4.63 -15.20
N PHE A 8 8.29 -3.60 -14.70
CA PHE A 8 7.65 -2.49 -14.01
C PHE A 8 6.69 -1.70 -14.90
N ILE A 9 7.09 -1.38 -16.15
CA ILE A 9 6.23 -0.65 -17.10
C ILE A 9 4.95 -1.44 -17.34
N THR A 10 5.04 -2.73 -17.68
CA THR A 10 3.87 -3.59 -17.93
C THR A 10 2.99 -3.70 -16.69
N PHE A 11 3.60 -3.93 -15.52
CA PHE A 11 2.87 -3.95 -14.25
C PHE A 11 2.11 -2.65 -13.99
N TRP A 12 2.79 -1.50 -14.15
CA TRP A 12 2.19 -0.21 -13.83
C TRP A 12 1.10 0.17 -14.83
N GLU A 13 1.26 -0.12 -16.12
CA GLU A 13 0.22 0.13 -17.13
C GLU A 13 -1.06 -0.64 -16.82
N GLN A 14 -0.96 -1.92 -16.46
CA GLN A 14 -2.12 -2.72 -16.05
C GLN A 14 -2.84 -2.15 -14.82
N LYS A 15 -2.09 -1.63 -13.84
CA LYS A 15 -2.66 -0.99 -12.64
C LYS A 15 -3.28 0.37 -12.98
N ARG A 16 -2.61 1.15 -13.83
CA ARG A 16 -3.03 2.49 -14.24
C ARG A 16 -4.34 2.46 -15.03
N GLN A 17 -4.51 1.48 -15.92
CA GLN A 17 -5.76 1.26 -16.68
C GLN A 17 -6.97 0.97 -15.78
N LYS A 18 -6.76 0.31 -14.63
CA LYS A 18 -7.82 0.05 -13.65
C LYS A 18 -8.23 1.30 -12.87
N GLY A 19 -7.41 2.35 -12.91
CA GLY A 19 -7.64 3.62 -12.25
C GLY A 19 -7.11 3.66 -10.81
N ARG A 20 -6.84 4.89 -10.37
CA ARG A 20 -6.20 5.20 -9.08
C ARG A 20 -6.98 4.69 -7.87
N THR A 21 -8.29 4.83 -7.87
CA THR A 21 -9.14 4.37 -6.76
C THR A 21 -9.09 2.85 -6.60
N LYS A 22 -9.19 2.10 -7.71
CA LYS A 22 -9.08 0.62 -7.66
C LYS A 22 -7.70 0.19 -7.20
N TYR A 23 -6.63 0.82 -7.71
CA TYR A 23 -5.27 0.57 -7.23
C TYR A 23 -5.15 0.79 -5.71
N ALA A 24 -5.60 1.95 -5.21
CA ALA A 24 -5.54 2.26 -3.78
C ALA A 24 -6.37 1.31 -2.93
N LEU A 25 -7.54 0.88 -3.42
CA LEU A 25 -8.33 -0.15 -2.76
C LEU A 25 -7.60 -1.49 -2.73
N TYR A 26 -7.12 -2.02 -3.85
CA TYR A 26 -6.52 -3.35 -3.87
C TYR A 26 -5.15 -3.40 -3.17
N ASP A 27 -4.22 -2.53 -3.59
CA ASP A 27 -2.85 -2.58 -3.11
C ASP A 27 -2.71 -1.91 -1.74
N GLY A 28 -3.49 -0.86 -1.46
CA GLY A 28 -3.56 -0.24 -0.13
C GLY A 28 -4.21 -1.17 0.90
N LEU A 29 -5.31 -1.85 0.57
CA LEU A 29 -5.91 -2.84 1.46
C LEU A 29 -4.94 -4.01 1.73
N ARG A 30 -4.25 -4.51 0.70
CA ARG A 30 -3.26 -5.58 0.87
C ARG A 30 -2.13 -5.15 1.82
N TRP A 31 -1.63 -3.92 1.66
CA TRP A 31 -0.63 -3.36 2.57
C TRP A 31 -1.17 -3.20 3.99
N SER A 32 -2.37 -2.65 4.15
CA SER A 32 -2.98 -2.48 5.48
C SER A 32 -3.24 -3.80 6.17
N LEU A 33 -3.74 -4.82 5.47
CA LEU A 33 -3.97 -6.14 6.03
C LEU A 33 -2.67 -6.78 6.51
N PHE A 34 -1.60 -6.65 5.71
CA PHE A 34 -0.27 -7.07 6.12
C PHE A 34 0.17 -6.36 7.41
N THR A 35 0.08 -5.02 7.45
CA THR A 35 0.46 -4.21 8.62
C THR A 35 -0.39 -4.51 9.86
N VAL A 36 -1.70 -4.74 9.70
CA VAL A 36 -2.62 -5.09 10.79
C VAL A 36 -2.16 -6.36 11.51
N VAL A 37 -1.70 -7.37 10.78
CA VAL A 37 -1.16 -8.61 11.39
C VAL A 37 0.01 -8.28 12.31
N PHE A 38 0.95 -7.43 11.88
CA PHE A 38 2.07 -7.03 12.74
C PHE A 38 1.63 -6.21 13.95
N VAL A 39 0.66 -5.31 13.80
CA VAL A 39 0.18 -4.51 14.92
C VAL A 39 -0.53 -5.36 15.96
N ILE A 40 -1.34 -6.34 15.56
CA ILE A 40 -1.98 -7.28 16.48
C ILE A 40 -0.93 -8.12 17.21
N LEU A 41 0.05 -8.67 16.49
CA LEU A 41 1.13 -9.44 17.10
C LEU A 41 1.94 -8.57 18.07
N PHE A 42 2.26 -7.34 17.70
CA PHE A 42 2.98 -6.41 18.57
C PHE A 42 2.19 -6.06 19.83
N GLN A 43 0.90 -5.75 19.70
CA GLN A 43 0.03 -5.49 20.85
C GLN A 43 -0.09 -6.69 21.79
N TYR A 44 -0.19 -7.90 21.22
CA TYR A 44 -0.34 -9.12 22.00
C TYR A 44 0.95 -9.55 22.72
N PHE A 45 2.10 -9.49 22.04
CA PHE A 45 3.37 -10.00 22.56
C PHE A 45 4.24 -8.96 23.28
N VAL A 46 4.08 -7.67 22.99
CA VAL A 46 4.98 -6.62 23.49
C VAL A 46 4.30 -5.70 24.50
N LEU A 47 3.03 -5.33 24.27
CA LEU A 47 2.37 -4.29 25.05
C LEU A 47 1.59 -4.81 26.28
N GLU A 48 1.75 -6.09 26.66
CA GLU A 48 1.11 -6.76 27.82
C GLU A 48 -0.15 -6.04 28.31
N THR A 49 -1.26 -6.17 27.57
CA THR A 49 -2.47 -5.44 27.88
C THR A 49 -3.11 -5.95 29.17
N THR A 50 -3.17 -5.08 30.17
CA THR A 50 -3.72 -5.37 31.50
C THR A 50 -5.26 -5.40 31.52
N ASP A 51 -5.92 -4.95 30.44
CA ASP A 51 -7.38 -4.89 30.33
C ASP A 51 -7.89 -5.51 29.01
N PRO A 52 -8.44 -6.73 29.03
CA PRO A 52 -8.88 -7.47 27.84
C PRO A 52 -10.04 -6.78 27.09
N GLN A 53 -10.86 -6.01 27.78
CA GLN A 53 -12.04 -5.37 27.19
C GLN A 53 -11.65 -4.18 26.31
N ASN A 54 -10.65 -3.42 26.75
CA ASN A 54 -10.09 -2.31 25.99
C ASN A 54 -9.16 -2.76 24.84
N LEU A 55 -8.58 -3.96 24.92
CA LEU A 55 -7.74 -4.52 23.85
C LEU A 55 -8.52 -4.70 22.54
N TRP A 56 -9.71 -5.30 22.58
CA TRP A 56 -10.48 -5.55 21.34
C TRP A 56 -10.97 -4.27 20.67
N LEU A 57 -11.39 -3.28 21.46
CA LEU A 57 -11.78 -1.97 20.95
C LEU A 57 -10.56 -1.23 20.34
N SER A 58 -9.42 -1.26 21.01
CA SER A 58 -8.17 -0.70 20.49
C SER A 58 -7.75 -1.37 19.18
N ILE A 59 -7.80 -2.69 19.09
CA ILE A 59 -7.51 -3.44 17.86
C ILE A 59 -8.46 -2.99 16.75
N ALA A 60 -9.78 -2.94 16.99
CA ALA A 60 -10.75 -2.54 15.99
C ALA A 60 -10.49 -1.12 15.46
N ILE A 61 -10.20 -0.16 16.35
CA ILE A 61 -9.85 1.22 15.98
C ILE A 61 -8.56 1.24 15.14
N ASN A 62 -7.51 0.55 15.60
CA ASN A 62 -6.24 0.49 14.87
C ASN A 62 -6.39 -0.12 13.48
N VAL A 63 -7.22 -1.17 13.34
CA VAL A 63 -7.54 -1.76 12.03
C VAL A 63 -8.17 -0.73 11.12
N VAL A 64 -9.22 -0.04 11.56
CA VAL A 64 -9.91 0.99 10.74
C VAL A 64 -8.95 2.10 10.35
N VAL A 65 -8.14 2.59 11.29
CA VAL A 65 -7.14 3.63 11.04
C VAL A 65 -6.11 3.16 10.01
N LEU A 66 -5.59 1.93 10.13
CA LEU A 66 -4.62 1.37 9.20
C LEU A 66 -5.20 1.12 7.81
N LEU A 67 -6.47 0.69 7.70
CA LEU A 67 -7.16 0.55 6.43
C LEU A 67 -7.29 1.92 5.74
N ALA A 68 -7.71 2.96 6.47
CA ALA A 68 -7.80 4.31 5.94
C ALA A 68 -6.41 4.87 5.56
N ALA A 69 -5.40 4.65 6.41
CA ALA A 69 -4.03 5.08 6.15
C ALA A 69 -3.45 4.42 4.91
N GLY A 70 -3.63 3.10 4.73
CA GLY A 70 -3.16 2.40 3.53
C GLY A 70 -3.86 2.87 2.26
N PHE A 71 -5.17 3.13 2.32
CA PHE A 71 -5.88 3.73 1.18
C PHE A 71 -5.29 5.10 0.84
N VAL A 72 -5.14 6.01 1.80
CA VAL A 72 -4.59 7.37 1.59
C VAL A 72 -3.13 7.30 1.09
N LEU A 73 -2.30 6.46 1.71
CA LEU A 73 -0.90 6.25 1.32
C LEU A 73 -0.80 5.79 -0.13
N TYR A 74 -1.59 4.79 -0.53
CA TYR A 74 -1.53 4.25 -1.88
C TYR A 74 -2.19 5.17 -2.89
N TYR A 75 -3.29 5.83 -2.51
CA TYR A 75 -3.96 6.79 -3.37
C TYR A 75 -3.03 7.96 -3.67
N TYR A 76 -2.43 8.61 -2.67
CA TYR A 76 -1.64 9.81 -2.89
C TYR A 76 -0.17 9.53 -3.19
N LEU A 77 0.53 8.93 -2.24
CA LEU A 77 1.98 8.87 -2.24
C LEU A 77 2.51 7.80 -3.20
N MET A 78 2.06 6.55 -3.07
CA MET A 78 2.57 5.46 -3.90
C MET A 78 2.21 5.65 -5.37
N TRP A 79 1.00 6.12 -5.66
CA TRP A 79 0.61 6.46 -7.03
C TRP A 79 1.54 7.51 -7.63
N MET A 80 1.85 8.59 -6.90
CA MET A 80 2.74 9.64 -7.38
C MET A 80 4.16 9.11 -7.67
N LEU A 81 4.72 8.30 -6.76
CA LEU A 81 6.06 7.73 -6.94
C LEU A 81 6.14 6.81 -8.15
N TYR A 82 5.15 5.92 -8.31
CA TYR A 82 5.11 4.97 -9.43
C TYR A 82 4.82 5.66 -10.75
N GLU A 83 3.95 6.68 -10.76
CA GLU A 83 3.69 7.49 -11.94
C GLU A 83 4.94 8.25 -12.40
N ARG A 84 5.69 8.86 -11.47
CA ARG A 84 6.97 9.52 -11.78
C ARG A 84 7.99 8.55 -12.35
N LYS A 85 8.13 7.36 -11.74
CA LYS A 85 9.05 6.32 -12.24
C LYS A 85 8.64 5.87 -13.64
N TYR A 86 7.35 5.65 -13.88
CA TYR A 86 6.81 5.24 -15.16
C TYR A 86 7.09 6.26 -16.28
N LEU A 87 6.77 7.54 -16.04
CA LEU A 87 7.00 8.60 -17.01
C LEU A 87 8.49 8.73 -17.36
N LYS A 88 9.38 8.64 -16.36
CA LYS A 88 10.83 8.69 -16.56
C LYS A 88 11.34 7.55 -17.44
N LEU A 89 10.84 6.32 -17.22
CA LEU A 89 11.24 5.17 -18.01
C LEU A 89 10.68 5.21 -19.44
N LYS A 90 9.46 5.74 -19.61
CA LYS A 90 8.82 5.84 -20.92
C LYS A 90 9.44 6.95 -21.78
N SER A 91 9.81 8.09 -21.19
CA SER A 91 10.51 9.16 -21.92
C SER A 91 11.87 8.70 -22.42
N SER A 92 12.65 7.98 -21.60
CA SER A 92 13.94 7.42 -22.03
C SER A 92 13.82 6.32 -23.09
N THR A 93 12.62 5.77 -23.32
CA THR A 93 12.40 4.75 -24.36
C THR A 93 12.09 5.38 -25.73
N ASN A 94 11.61 6.63 -25.77
CA ASN A 94 11.27 7.31 -27.02
C ASN A 94 12.44 8.11 -27.63
N GLU A 95 13.55 8.22 -26.91
CA GLU A 95 14.79 8.89 -27.35
C GLU A 95 15.82 7.90 -27.95
N ASP A 96 15.54 6.59 -27.86
CA ASP A 96 16.27 5.49 -28.51
C ASP A 96 15.54 5.01 -29.77
#